data_AF-K1U597-F1
#
_entry.id   AF-K1U597-F1
#
_cell.length_a   1.000
_cell.length_b   1.000
_cell.length_c   1.000
_cell.angle_alpha   90.00
_cell.angle_beta   90.00
_cell.angle_gamma   90.00
#
_symmetry.space_group_name_H-M   'P 1'
#
loop_
_entity.id
_entity.type
_entity.pdbx_description
1 polymer ?
#
loop_
_entity_poly.entity_id
_entity_poly.type
_entity_poly.pdbx_seq_one_letter_code
_entity_poly.pdbx_strand_id
1 'polypeptide(L)'
;MTNVQEQDKRKGGRPPTGRVRKLSKSVTVKFSKPSYEALRLRARKANRKLAEYIRESALNGEVVSGHNAETVAIAKNLIGMANNLNQLTKLS
;
A
#
# COMPACT_ATOMS: atom_id res chain seq x y z
N MET A 1 -8.44 26.79 -27.48
CA MET A 1 -8.07 28.01 -26.74
C MET A 1 -9.04 28.15 -25.56
N THR A 2 -8.68 27.69 -24.37
CA THR A 2 -9.55 27.78 -23.18
C THR A 2 -8.98 28.81 -22.22
N ASN A 3 -9.76 29.86 -22.06
CA ASN A 3 -9.50 31.12 -21.40
C ASN A 3 -9.19 30.92 -19.90
N VAL A 4 -7.95 31.16 -19.48
CA VAL A 4 -7.54 31.19 -18.08
C VAL A 4 -7.96 32.56 -17.54
N GLN A 5 -9.16 32.62 -16.97
CA GLN A 5 -9.66 33.83 -16.33
C GLN A 5 -8.66 34.33 -15.28
N GLU A 6 -8.32 35.60 -15.45
CA GLU A 6 -7.43 36.41 -14.61
C GLU A 6 -7.68 36.16 -13.13
N GLN A 7 -6.67 35.63 -12.45
CA GLN A 7 -6.64 35.67 -11.00
C GLN A 7 -6.33 37.11 -10.60
N ASP A 8 -7.33 37.79 -10.05
CA ASP A 8 -7.19 39.06 -9.34
C ASP A 8 -5.93 39.05 -8.48
N LYS A 9 -4.95 39.85 -8.89
CA LYS A 9 -3.64 40.00 -8.24
C LYS A 9 -3.83 40.69 -6.90
N ARG A 10 -4.14 39.93 -5.85
CA ARG A 10 -4.09 40.41 -4.47
C ARG A 10 -2.65 40.78 -4.12
N LYS A 11 -2.44 42.06 -3.80
CA LYS A 11 -1.12 42.65 -3.51
C LYS A 11 -0.50 42.00 -2.27
N GLY A 12 0.73 41.51 -2.41
CA GLY A 12 1.67 41.22 -1.30
C GLY A 12 1.34 39.99 -0.45
N GLY A 13 1.71 38.80 -0.93
CA GLY A 13 1.71 37.57 -0.12
C GLY A 13 2.54 36.46 -0.79
N ARG A 14 2.88 35.41 -0.03
CA ARG A 14 3.55 34.23 -0.61
C ARG A 14 2.68 33.70 -1.75
N PRO A 15 3.21 33.56 -2.99
CA PRO A 15 2.45 32.99 -4.10
C PRO A 15 1.81 31.67 -3.69
N PRO A 16 0.52 31.46 -4.00
CA PRO A 16 -0.16 30.24 -3.62
C PRO A 16 0.58 29.04 -4.22
N THR A 17 0.90 28.06 -3.38
CA THR A 17 1.49 26.81 -3.86
C THR A 17 0.53 26.20 -4.88
N GLY A 18 0.98 26.02 -6.13
CA GLY A 18 0.13 25.54 -7.21
C GLY A 18 -0.63 24.27 -6.83
N ARG A 19 -1.88 24.13 -7.30
CA ARG A 19 -2.81 23.04 -6.90
C ARG A 19 -2.19 21.65 -7.05
N VAL A 20 -1.28 21.45 -8.01
CA VAL A 20 -0.57 20.19 -8.26
C VAL A 20 0.31 19.72 -7.10
N ARG A 21 0.86 20.64 -6.29
CA ARG A 21 1.75 20.30 -5.16
C ARG A 21 1.02 20.16 -3.83
N LYS A 22 -0.25 20.56 -3.73
CA LYS A 22 -1.01 20.55 -2.48
C LYS A 22 -1.78 19.23 -2.35
N LEU A 23 -1.45 18.44 -1.33
CA LEU A 23 -2.25 17.27 -0.94
C LEU A 23 -3.58 17.77 -0.33
N SER A 24 -4.71 17.43 -0.96
CA SER A 24 -6.05 17.91 -0.59
C SER A 24 -6.97 16.83 -0.01
N LYS A 25 -6.54 15.56 -0.05
CA LYS A 25 -7.27 14.39 0.44
C LYS A 25 -6.43 13.69 1.50
N SER A 26 -7.09 13.19 2.53
CA SER A 26 -6.45 12.47 3.63
C SER A 26 -7.17 11.15 3.90
N VAL A 27 -6.37 10.14 4.27
CA VAL A 27 -6.85 8.90 4.86
C VAL A 27 -6.31 8.87 6.28
N THR A 28 -7.17 8.59 7.26
CA THR A 28 -6.79 8.53 8.67
C THR A 28 -6.98 7.12 9.20
N VAL A 29 -5.97 6.62 9.90
CA VAL A 29 -5.98 5.33 10.58
C VAL A 29 -5.59 5.56 12.05
N LYS A 30 -6.14 4.75 12.95
CA LYS A 30 -5.82 4.80 14.38
C LYS A 30 -4.96 3.59 14.72
N PHE A 31 -3.89 3.82 15.45
CA PHE A 31 -2.96 2.79 15.88
C PHE A 31 -3.00 2.66 17.41
N SER A 32 -2.77 1.46 17.91
CA SER A 32 -2.39 1.27 19.30
C SER A 32 -1.04 1.95 19.58
N LYS A 33 -0.76 2.27 20.84
CA LYS A 33 0.53 2.84 21.26
C LYS A 33 1.74 2.02 20.75
N PRO A 34 1.79 0.68 20.92
CA PRO A 34 2.94 -0.09 20.42
C PRO A 34 3.08 -0.06 18.89
N SER A 35 1.97 -0.16 18.15
CA SER A 35 2.01 -0.10 16.68
C SER A 35 2.47 1.28 16.18
N TYR A 36 2.05 2.36 16.86
CA TYR A 36 2.49 3.71 16.53
C TYR A 36 3.99 3.90 16.74
N GLU A 37 4.54 3.46 17.88
CA GLU A 37 5.98 3.56 18.15
C GLU A 37 6.81 2.70 17.20
N ALA A 38 6.32 1.51 16.81
CA ALA A 38 6.97 0.69 15.80
C ALA A 38 7.07 1.41 14.44
N LEU A 39 5.99 2.08 14.01
CA LEU A 39 6.00 2.91 12.78
C LEU A 39 6.96 4.09 12.90
N ARG A 40 6.98 4.77 14.05
CA ARG A 40 7.90 5.88 14.32
C ARG A 40 9.37 5.44 14.24
N LEU A 41 9.69 4.27 14.79
CA LEU A 41 11.02 3.70 14.72
C LEU A 41 11.42 3.35 13.28
N ARG A 42 10.52 2.71 12.51
CA ARG A 42 10.76 2.37 11.10
C ARG A 42 10.99 3.62 10.24
N ALA A 43 10.16 4.66 10.43
CA ALA A 43 10.32 5.93 9.73
C ALA A 43 11.68 6.59 10.04
N ARG A 44 12.09 6.57 11.32
CA ARG A 44 13.40 7.08 11.75
C ARG A 44 14.55 6.30 11.12
N LYS A 45 14.47 4.96 11.09
CA LYS A 45 15.46 4.10 10.43
C LYS A 45 15.57 4.39 8.93
N ALA A 46 14.47 4.73 8.28
CA ALA A 46 14.43 5.14 6.88
C ALA A 46 14.83 6.62 6.66
N ASN A 47 15.16 7.38 7.71
CA ASN A 47 15.43 8.82 7.67
C ASN A 47 14.31 9.64 6.99
N ARG A 48 13.04 9.27 7.24
CA ARG A 48 11.85 9.93 6.69
C ARG A 48 10.95 10.46 7.81
N LYS A 49 10.16 11.49 7.49
CA LYS A 49 9.06 11.92 8.36
C LYS A 49 7.99 10.83 8.39
N LEU A 50 7.35 10.62 9.54
CA LEU A 50 6.35 9.57 9.72
C LEU A 50 5.23 9.60 8.67
N ALA A 51 4.71 10.80 8.36
CA ALA A 51 3.67 10.97 7.35
C ALA A 51 4.13 10.65 5.92
N GLU A 52 5.40 10.91 5.59
CA GLU A 52 5.98 10.55 4.30
C GLU A 52 6.20 9.05 4.20
N TYR A 53 6.77 8.47 5.26
CA TYR A 53 7.00 7.02 5.38
C TYR A 53 5.69 6.24 5.22
N ILE A 54 4.63 6.62 5.94
CA ILE A 54 3.32 5.94 5.85
C ILE A 54 2.74 6.09 4.44
N ARG A 55 2.82 7.29 3.83
CA ARG A 55 2.27 7.52 2.48
C ARG A 55 2.98 6.69 1.42
N GLU A 56 4.30 6.68 1.46
CA GLU A 56 5.13 5.90 0.55
C GLU A 56 4.89 4.39 0.76
N SER A 57 4.80 3.96 2.02
CA SER A 57 4.48 2.57 2.37
C SER A 57 3.09 2.15 1.90
N ALA A 58 2.11 3.06 1.93
CA ALA A 58 0.75 2.77 1.47
C ALA A 58 0.61 2.74 -0.06
N LEU A 59 1.47 3.47 -0.79
CA LEU A 59 1.46 3.48 -2.26
C LEU A 59 2.28 2.34 -2.86
N ASN A 60 3.41 2.00 -2.24
CA ASN A 60 4.36 1.02 -2.75
C ASN A 60 4.26 -0.35 -2.05
N GLY A 61 3.49 -0.43 -0.97
CA GLY A 61 3.25 -1.68 -0.27
C GLY A 61 2.49 -2.65 -1.15
N GLU A 62 3.04 -3.85 -1.34
CA GLU A 62 2.35 -4.90 -2.06
C GLU A 62 1.21 -5.45 -1.17
N VAL A 63 -0.02 -5.36 -1.68
CA VAL A 63 -1.17 -6.02 -1.08
C VAL A 63 -1.39 -7.32 -1.84
N VAL A 64 -0.83 -8.41 -1.32
CA VAL A 64 -1.03 -9.75 -1.91
C VAL A 64 -2.50 -10.13 -1.73
N SER A 65 -3.23 -10.25 -2.84
CA SER A 65 -4.56 -10.84 -2.82
C SER A 65 -4.44 -12.31 -2.41
N GLY A 66 -5.36 -12.81 -1.60
CA GLY A 66 -5.43 -14.24 -1.31
C GLY A 66 -5.44 -15.07 -2.60
N HIS A 67 -4.90 -16.30 -2.55
CA HIS A 67 -4.84 -17.18 -3.72
C HIS A 67 -6.23 -17.28 -4.38
N ASN A 68 -6.29 -17.09 -5.70
CA ASN A 68 -7.55 -17.22 -6.44
C ASN A 68 -8.12 -18.64 -6.26
N ALA A 69 -9.44 -18.78 -6.41
CA ALA A 69 -10.12 -20.06 -6.22
C ALA A 69 -9.53 -21.17 -7.11
N GLU A 70 -9.08 -20.82 -8.31
CA GLU A 70 -8.44 -21.73 -9.27
C GLU A 70 -7.08 -22.26 -8.77
N THR A 71 -6.20 -21.41 -8.23
CA THR A 71 -4.91 -21.82 -7.65
C THR A 71 -5.13 -22.72 -6.44
N VAL A 72 -6.14 -22.40 -5.62
CA VAL A 72 -6.51 -23.25 -4.49
C VAL A 72 -7.01 -24.62 -4.96
N ALA A 73 -7.81 -24.66 -6.04
CA ALA A 73 -8.29 -25.92 -6.63
C ALA A 73 -7.15 -26.75 -7.23
N ILE A 74 -6.24 -26.12 -7.97
CA ILE A 74 -5.04 -26.76 -8.52
C ILE A 74 -4.18 -27.34 -7.39
N ALA A 75 -3.92 -26.57 -6.33
CA ALA A 75 -3.14 -27.05 -5.18
C ALA A 75 -3.79 -28.27 -4.51
N LYS A 76 -5.12 -28.25 -4.31
CA LYS A 76 -5.87 -29.39 -3.76
C LYS A 76 -5.74 -30.64 -4.64
N ASN A 77 -5.84 -30.48 -5.95
CA ASN A 77 -5.70 -31.58 -6.89
C ASN A 77 -4.28 -32.17 -6.87
N LEU A 78 -3.24 -31.32 -6.83
CA LEU A 78 -1.85 -31.79 -6.69
C LEU A 78 -1.64 -32.58 -5.40
N ILE A 79 -2.19 -32.11 -4.28
CA ILE A 79 -2.11 -32.83 -2.99
C ILE A 79 -2.79 -34.21 -3.11
N GLY A 80 -3.96 -34.28 -3.75
CA GLY A 80 -4.65 -35.54 -4.01
C GLY A 80 -3.81 -36.51 -4.85
N MET A 81 -3.21 -36.03 -5.94
CA MET A 81 -2.34 -36.85 -6.80
C MET A 81 -1.09 -37.35 -6.07
N ALA A 82 -0.45 -36.48 -5.27
CA ALA A 82 0.71 -36.87 -4.47
C ALA A 82 0.35 -37.95 -3.42
N ASN A 83 -0.83 -37.85 -2.81
CA ASN A 83 -1.32 -38.88 -1.90
C ASN A 83 -1.57 -40.22 -2.60
N ASN A 84 -2.20 -40.19 -3.77
CA ASN A 84 -2.43 -41.39 -4.56
C ASN A 84 -1.10 -42.06 -4.93
N LEU A 85 -0.11 -41.28 -5.37
CA LEU A 85 1.24 -41.79 -5.67
C LEU A 85 1.89 -42.41 -4.43
N ASN A 86 1.82 -41.74 -3.28
CA ASN A 86 2.38 -42.23 -2.02
C ASN A 86 1.72 -43.53 -1.52
N GLN A 87 0.47 -43.80 -1.90
CA GLN A 87 -0.20 -45.07 -1.57
C GLN A 87 0.30 -46.18 -2.49
N LEU A 88 0.42 -45.91 -3.79
CA LEU A 88 0.90 -46.89 -4.76
C LEU A 88 2.33 -47.34 -4.47
N THR A 89 3.21 -46.44 -4.03
CA THR A 89 4.59 -46.80 -3.66
C THR A 89 4.69 -47.62 -2.38
N LYS A 90 3.66 -47.59 -1.50
CA LYS A 90 3.60 -48.37 -0.26
C LYS A 90 2.94 -49.74 -0.43
N LEU A 91 2.21 -49.93 -1.54
CA LEU A 91 1.56 -51.19 -1.90
C LEU A 91 2.45 -52.08 -2.78
N SER A 92 3.59 -51.54 -3.23
CA SER A 92 4.64 -52.27 -3.95
C SER A 92 5.73 -52.78 -3.01
#